data_AF-A0A5C5RFN5-F1
#
_entry.id   AF-A0A5C5RFN5-F1
#
_cell.length_a   1.000
_cell.length_b   1.000
_cell.length_c   1.000
_cell.angle_alpha   90.00
_cell.angle_beta   90.00
_cell.angle_gamma   90.00
#
_symmetry.space_group_name_H-M   'P 1'
#
loop_
_entity.id
_entity.type
_entity.pdbx_description
1 polymer ?
#
loop_
_entity_poly.entity_id
_entity_poly.type
_entity_poly.pdbx_seq_one_letter_code
_entity_poly.pdbx_strand_id
1 'polypeptide(L)'
;MTSTPPDLHAPELEARIAPALEAVESSLRDAVRGSRDLVDELTSHLARAGGKRIRPLLTLVCAQLGDPESAVSDNVIAAAAAMELTHL
;
A
#
# COMPACT_ATOMS: atom_id res chain seq x y z
N MET A 1 -6.80 -11.97 -5.37
CA MET A 1 -5.40 -12.46 -5.27
C MET A 1 -4.75 -11.66 -4.17
N THR A 2 -4.34 -12.31 -3.07
CA THR A 2 -3.67 -11.67 -1.93
C THR A 2 -2.20 -11.48 -2.29
N SER A 3 -1.73 -10.23 -2.34
CA SER A 3 -0.32 -9.90 -2.57
C SER A 3 0.47 -10.24 -1.31
N THR A 4 1.29 -11.28 -1.33
CA THR A 4 2.22 -11.55 -0.22
C THR A 4 3.39 -10.56 -0.30
N PRO A 5 3.61 -9.71 0.72
CA PRO A 5 4.78 -8.83 0.74
C PRO A 5 6.09 -9.65 0.74
N PRO A 6 7.20 -9.11 0.22
CA PRO A 6 8.51 -9.73 0.38
C PRO A 6 8.83 -9.95 1.87
N ASP A 7 9.48 -11.08 2.16
CA ASP A 7 9.97 -11.44 3.49
C ASP A 7 10.99 -10.38 3.97
N LEU A 8 10.70 -9.77 5.12
CA LEU A 8 11.53 -8.73 5.73
C LEU A 8 12.54 -9.32 6.73
N HIS A 9 12.45 -10.62 7.03
CA HIS A 9 13.21 -11.31 8.07
C HIS A 9 13.11 -10.61 9.44
N ALA A 10 11.94 -10.02 9.70
CA ALA A 10 11.66 -9.23 10.90
C ALA A 10 10.20 -9.44 11.36
N PRO A 11 9.90 -10.54 12.08
CA PRO A 11 8.53 -10.98 12.37
C PRO A 11 7.65 -9.91 13.06
N GLU A 12 8.21 -9.14 13.99
CA GLU A 12 7.49 -8.09 14.69
C GLU A 12 7.16 -6.89 13.78
N LEU A 13 8.02 -6.61 12.81
CA LEU A 13 7.78 -5.59 11.79
C LEU A 13 6.72 -6.08 10.80
N GLU A 14 6.83 -7.31 10.32
CA GLU A 14 5.85 -7.92 9.41
C GLU A 14 4.45 -7.92 9.99
N ALA A 15 4.32 -8.26 11.28
CA ALA A 15 3.04 -8.22 11.99
C ALA A 15 2.39 -6.83 12.02
N ARG A 16 3.18 -5.75 12.00
CA ARG A 16 2.67 -4.36 11.90
C ARG A 16 2.38 -3.95 10.46
N ILE A 17 3.20 -4.39 9.52
CA ILE A 17 3.15 -3.95 8.12
C ILE A 17 2.05 -4.66 7.34
N ALA A 18 1.79 -5.94 7.59
CA ALA A 18 0.76 -6.71 6.90
C ALA A 18 -0.64 -6.06 6.97
N PRO A 19 -1.20 -5.71 8.15
CA PRO A 19 -2.49 -5.04 8.21
C PRO A 19 -2.47 -3.63 7.60
N ALA A 20 -1.35 -2.91 7.70
CA ALA A 20 -1.22 -1.59 7.09
C ALA A 20 -1.22 -1.67 5.54
N LEU A 21 -0.58 -2.69 4.96
CA LEU A 21 -0.65 -2.96 3.52
C LEU A 21 -2.07 -3.29 3.06
N GLU A 22 -2.84 -4.05 3.84
CA GLU A 22 -4.26 -4.31 3.54
C GLU A 22 -5.09 -3.02 3.53
N ALA A 23 -4.82 -2.10 4.47
CA ALA A 23 -5.46 -0.79 4.50
C ALA A 23 -5.10 0.06 3.26
N VAL A 24 -3.82 0.05 2.84
CA VAL A 24 -3.39 0.71 1.59
C VAL A 24 -4.11 0.13 0.38
N GLU A 25 -4.22 -1.20 0.29
CA GLU A 25 -4.95 -1.88 -0.78
C GLU A 25 -6.44 -1.47 -0.82
N SER A 26 -7.06 -1.27 0.34
CA SER A 26 -8.42 -0.74 0.40
C SER A 26 -8.50 0.70 -0.11
N SER A 27 -7.60 1.57 0.37
CA SER A 27 -7.55 2.97 -0.06
C SER A 27 -7.32 3.10 -1.57
N LEU A 28 -6.49 2.25 -2.16
CA LEU A 28 -6.25 2.23 -3.60
C LEU A 28 -7.50 1.86 -4.39
N ARG A 29 -8.21 0.81 -3.97
CA ARG A 29 -9.48 0.40 -4.60
C ARG A 29 -10.53 1.50 -4.53
N ASP A 30 -10.63 2.19 -3.40
CA ASP A 30 -11.61 3.26 -3.23
C ASP A 30 -11.26 4.51 -4.04
N ALA A 31 -9.98 4.85 -4.15
CA ALA A 31 -9.52 5.97 -4.97
C ALA A 31 -9.85 5.81 -6.46
N VAL A 32 -9.66 4.60 -7.02
CA VAL A 32 -9.90 4.36 -8.46
C VAL A 32 -11.37 4.17 -8.82
N ARG A 33 -12.24 3.82 -7.86
CA ARG A 33 -13.69 3.72 -8.08
C ARG A 33 -14.34 5.06 -8.47
N GLY A 34 -13.75 6.19 -8.06
CA GLY A 34 -14.28 7.53 -8.34
C GLY A 34 -14.06 8.03 -9.78
N SER A 35 -13.10 7.44 -10.50
CA SER A 35 -12.62 7.95 -11.80
C SER A 35 -13.22 7.14 -12.96
N ARG A 36 -14.51 7.33 -13.25
CA ARG A 36 -15.33 6.55 -14.22
C ARG A 36 -14.70 6.30 -15.60
N ASP A 37 -13.89 7.21 -16.12
CA ASP A 37 -13.26 7.07 -17.45
C ASP A 37 -11.85 6.47 -17.42
N LEU A 38 -11.23 6.38 -16.24
CA LEU A 38 -9.89 5.80 -16.03
C LEU A 38 -9.96 4.39 -15.39
N VAL A 39 -11.16 3.93 -15.03
CA VAL A 39 -11.36 2.70 -14.26
C VAL A 39 -10.77 1.49 -14.97
N ASP A 40 -11.03 1.28 -16.26
CA ASP A 40 -10.60 0.03 -16.92
C ASP A 40 -9.07 -0.09 -16.97
N GLU A 41 -8.37 0.99 -17.29
CA GLU A 41 -6.90 0.98 -17.38
C GLU A 41 -6.26 0.94 -15.99
N LEU A 42 -6.67 1.78 -15.05
CA LEU A 42 -6.10 1.81 -13.70
C LEU A 42 -6.44 0.56 -12.90
N THR A 43 -7.64 0.01 -13.03
CA THR A 43 -8.04 -1.23 -12.34
C THR A 43 -7.32 -2.43 -12.93
N SER A 44 -7.12 -2.46 -14.25
CA SER A 44 -6.25 -3.45 -14.92
C SER A 44 -4.80 -3.32 -14.45
N HIS A 45 -4.26 -2.11 -14.34
CA HIS A 45 -2.92 -1.88 -13.78
C HIS A 45 -2.84 -2.27 -12.30
N LEU A 46 -3.83 -1.97 -11.47
CA LEU A 46 -3.89 -2.42 -10.07
C LEU A 46 -3.90 -3.94 -9.95
N ALA A 47 -4.65 -4.61 -10.82
CA ALA A 47 -4.73 -6.07 -10.90
C ALA A 47 -3.43 -6.69 -11.45
N ARG A 48 -2.79 -6.07 -12.45
CA ARG A 48 -1.52 -6.51 -13.07
C ARG A 48 -0.29 -6.15 -12.24
N ALA A 49 -0.35 -5.07 -11.48
CA ALA A 49 0.67 -4.65 -10.51
C ALA A 49 0.70 -5.56 -9.27
N GLY A 50 -0.22 -6.53 -9.19
CA GLY A 50 -0.08 -7.70 -8.34
C GLY A 50 1.29 -8.34 -8.57
N GLY A 51 2.22 -8.10 -7.65
CA GLY A 51 3.55 -8.64 -7.77
C GLY A 51 4.40 -8.42 -6.54
N LYS A 52 4.58 -7.18 -6.08
CA LYS A 52 5.55 -6.91 -4.99
C LYS A 52 5.22 -5.75 -4.05
N ARG A 53 4.25 -4.88 -4.40
CA ARG A 53 3.83 -3.67 -3.65
C ARG A 53 4.99 -2.94 -2.96
N ILE A 54 6.13 -2.84 -3.65
CA ILE A 54 7.39 -2.39 -3.05
C ILE A 54 7.27 -0.95 -2.58
N ARG A 55 6.53 -0.09 -3.30
CA ARG A 55 6.38 1.32 -2.97
C ARG A 55 5.53 1.54 -1.72
N PRO A 56 4.30 0.99 -1.62
CA PRO A 56 3.56 0.97 -0.35
C PRO A 56 4.37 0.39 0.81
N LEU A 57 5.01 -0.76 0.59
CA LEU A 57 5.81 -1.42 1.61
C LEU A 57 6.96 -0.53 2.09
N LEU A 58 7.74 0.04 1.17
CA LEU A 58 8.88 0.89 1.50
C LEU A 58 8.41 2.13 2.28
N THR A 59 7.29 2.73 1.89
CA THR A 59 6.70 3.87 2.61
C THR A 59 6.36 3.48 4.05
N LEU A 60 5.69 2.35 4.24
CA LEU A 60 5.30 1.83 5.55
C LEU A 60 6.52 1.47 6.41
N VAL A 61 7.55 0.85 5.82
CA VAL A 61 8.81 0.52 6.52
C VAL A 61 9.56 1.78 6.92
N CYS A 62 9.68 2.77 6.02
CA CYS A 62 10.34 4.04 6.33
C CYS A 62 9.60 4.82 7.43
N ALA A 63 8.27 4.73 7.51
CA ALA A 63 7.50 5.36 8.59
C ALA A 63 7.86 4.80 9.97
N GLN A 64 8.32 3.54 10.06
CA GLN A 64 8.79 2.93 11.32
C GLN A 64 10.09 3.55 11.86
N LEU A 65 10.80 4.34 11.04
CA LEU A 65 11.98 5.09 11.47
C LEU A 65 11.62 6.39 12.20
N GLY A 66 10.34 6.79 12.16
CA GLY A 66 9.80 7.97 12.85
C GLY A 66 9.19 7.64 14.20
N ASP A 67 8.14 8.37 14.57
CA ASP A 67 7.36 8.12 15.79
C ASP A 67 6.60 6.78 15.69
N PRO A 68 6.86 5.81 16.59
CA PRO A 68 6.23 4.49 16.55
C PRO A 68 4.70 4.53 16.63
N GLU A 69 4.14 5.46 17.41
CA GLU A 69 2.67 5.59 17.57
C GLU A 69 1.99 6.09 16.28
N SER A 70 2.74 6.81 15.44
CA SER A 70 2.25 7.39 14.19
C SER A 70 2.61 6.56 12.95
N ALA A 71 3.43 5.51 13.10
CA ALA A 71 4.09 4.81 12.00
C ALA A 71 3.16 4.02 11.07
N VAL A 72 1.92 3.74 11.50
CA VAL A 72 0.85 3.12 10.68
C VAL A 72 -0.43 3.95 10.71
N SER A 73 -0.31 5.26 10.95
CA SER A 73 -1.46 6.18 10.97
C SER A 73 -2.14 6.30 9.60
N ASP A 74 -3.38 6.77 9.60
CA ASP A 74 -4.16 7.04 8.39
C ASP A 74 -3.41 7.95 7.40
N ASN A 75 -2.62 8.90 7.91
CA ASN A 75 -1.78 9.78 7.07
C ASN A 75 -0.67 9.00 6.34
N VAL A 76 -0.04 8.02 7.01
CA VAL A 76 0.98 7.17 6.40
C VAL A 76 0.35 6.23 5.37
N ILE A 77 -0.81 5.66 5.69
CA ILE A 77 -1.58 4.81 4.76
C ILE A 77 -1.96 5.60 3.50
N ALA A 78 -2.49 6.82 3.68
CA ALA A 78 -2.84 7.70 2.57
C ALA A 78 -1.61 8.08 1.72
N ALA A 79 -0.46 8.36 2.35
CA ALA A 79 0.78 8.64 1.65
C ALA A 79 1.27 7.42 0.83
N ALA A 80 1.21 6.22 1.41
CA ALA A 80 1.59 4.99 0.73
C ALA A 80 0.68 4.68 -0.46
N ALA A 81 -0.63 4.92 -0.32
CA ALA A 81 -1.59 4.82 -1.43
C ALA A 81 -1.32 5.86 -2.52
N ALA A 82 -1.09 7.13 -2.16
CA ALA A 82 -0.76 8.18 -3.11
C ALA A 82 0.52 7.89 -3.91
N MET A 83 1.54 7.32 -3.27
CA MET A 83 2.77 6.90 -3.94
C MET A 83 2.51 5.81 -4.99
N GLU A 84 1.67 4.82 -4.69
CA GLU A 84 1.33 3.79 -5.66
C GLU A 84 0.42 4.35 -6.77
N LEU A 85 -0.56 5.20 -6.46
CA LEU A 85 -1.39 5.86 -7.48
C LEU A 85 -0.58 6.72 -8.45
N THR A 86 0.47 7.37 -7.98
CA THR A 86 1.37 8.17 -8.85
C THR A 86 2.22 7.28 -9.77
N HIS A 87 2.44 6.03 -9.37
CA HIS A 87 3.20 5.06 -10.15
C HIS A 87 2.35 4.35 -11.21
N LEU A 88 1.08 4.09 -10.89
CA LEU A 88 0.09 3.47 -11.77
C LEU A 88 -0.23 4.36 -12.97
#